data_AF-A0A2E9C6Y8-F1
#
_entry.id   AF-A0A2E9C6Y8-F1
#
_cell.length_a   1.000
_cell.length_b   1.000
_cell.length_c   1.000
_cell.angle_alpha   90.00
_cell.angle_beta   90.00
_cell.angle_gamma   90.00
#
_symmetry.space_group_name_H-M   'P 1'
#
loop_
_entity.id
_entity.type
_entity.pdbx_description
1 polymer ?
#
loop_
_entity_poly.entity_id
_entity_poly.type
_entity_poly.pdbx_seq_one_letter_code
_entity_poly.pdbx_strand_id
1 'polypeptide(L)'
;LDSYIERLRNLEEIALEFKGVQKAYAIQAGRELRVIVESEKVNDEEASNLSFQISQKIQTDMTYPGQVKVTVIRETRAVNIAK
;
A
#
# COMPACT_ATOMS: atom_id res chain seq x y z
N LEU A 1 10.15 -9.58 19.63
CA LEU A 1 10.13 -9.85 18.17
C LEU A 1 8.76 -9.52 17.58
N ASP A 2 7.68 -9.78 18.33
CA ASP A 2 6.28 -9.56 17.90
C ASP A 2 5.97 -8.12 17.45
N SER A 3 6.46 -7.10 18.16
CA SER A 3 6.14 -5.69 17.80
C SER A 3 6.71 -5.23 16.46
N TYR A 4 7.68 -5.94 15.87
CA TYR A 4 8.17 -5.61 14.54
C TYR A 4 7.22 -6.14 13.46
N ILE A 5 6.81 -7.41 13.57
CA ILE A 5 5.87 -8.04 12.65
C ILE A 5 4.51 -7.35 12.73
N GLU A 6 4.06 -7.03 13.95
CA GLU A 6 2.82 -6.30 14.19
C GLU A 6 2.84 -4.90 13.53
N ARG A 7 3.96 -4.19 13.57
CA ARG A 7 4.10 -2.90 12.87
C ARG A 7 4.00 -3.03 11.35
N LEU A 8 4.63 -4.05 10.76
CA LEU A 8 4.52 -4.28 9.31
C LEU A 8 3.08 -4.60 8.91
N ARG A 9 2.41 -5.42 9.71
CA ARG A 9 1.00 -5.75 9.50
C ARG A 9 0.10 -4.52 9.61
N ASN A 10 0.31 -3.67 10.60
CA ASN A 10 -0.46 -2.44 10.75
C ASN A 10 -0.26 -1.48 9.56
N LEU A 11 0.96 -1.40 9.00
CA LEU A 11 1.21 -0.61 7.78
C LEU A 11 0.40 -1.14 6.58
N GLU A 12 0.33 -2.45 6.43
CA GLU A 12 -0.47 -3.09 5.37
C GLU A 12 -1.97 -2.88 5.60
N GLU A 13 -2.44 -3.04 6.84
CA GLU A 13 -3.85 -2.84 7.22
C GLU A 13 -4.31 -1.39 6.98
N ILE A 14 -3.49 -0.39 7.33
CA ILE A 14 -3.80 1.03 7.05
C ILE A 14 -4.06 1.26 5.57
N ALA A 15 -3.23 0.69 4.67
CA ALA A 15 -3.42 0.86 3.24
C ALA A 15 -4.66 0.10 2.73
N LEU A 16 -4.97 -1.07 3.30
CA LEU A 16 -6.14 -1.87 2.91
C LEU A 16 -7.48 -1.20 3.26
N GLU A 17 -7.51 -0.25 4.18
CA GLU A 17 -8.72 0.55 4.49
C GLU A 17 -9.14 1.49 3.35
N PHE A 18 -8.23 1.82 2.44
CA PHE A 18 -8.51 2.74 1.35
C PHE A 18 -9.25 2.05 0.20
N LYS A 19 -10.34 2.66 -0.25
CA LYS A 19 -11.14 2.15 -1.36
C LYS A 19 -10.29 2.05 -2.63
N GLY A 20 -10.35 0.90 -3.30
CA GLY A 20 -9.62 0.63 -4.53
C GLY A 20 -8.26 -0.04 -4.32
N VAL A 21 -7.77 -0.11 -3.09
CA VAL A 21 -6.59 -0.92 -2.73
C VAL A 21 -6.98 -2.39 -2.73
N GLN A 22 -6.24 -3.17 -3.51
CA GLN A 22 -6.43 -4.62 -3.62
C GLN A 22 -5.48 -5.37 -2.69
N LYS A 23 -4.22 -4.93 -2.63
CA LYS A 23 -3.15 -5.53 -1.84
C LYS A 23 -2.19 -4.46 -1.34
N ALA A 24 -1.61 -4.66 -0.17
CA ALA A 24 -0.55 -3.83 0.37
C ALA A 24 0.56 -4.71 0.95
N TYR A 25 1.81 -4.31 0.76
CA TYR A 25 2.98 -5.06 1.19
C TYR A 25 4.02 -4.12 1.79
N ALA A 26 4.36 -4.32 3.05
CA ALA A 26 5.48 -3.64 3.69
C ALA A 26 6.78 -4.36 3.32
N ILE A 27 7.66 -3.68 2.59
CA ILE A 27 8.94 -4.22 2.10
C ILE A 27 10.11 -3.35 2.61
N GLN A 28 11.34 -3.76 2.30
CA GLN A 28 12.56 -3.05 2.75
C GLN A 28 12.58 -2.80 4.25
N ALA A 29 12.30 -3.85 5.02
CA ALA A 29 12.19 -3.81 6.47
C ALA A 29 11.14 -2.80 7.01
N GLY A 30 10.09 -2.52 6.25
CA GLY A 30 9.01 -1.59 6.60
C GLY A 30 9.30 -0.14 6.25
N ARG A 31 10.34 0.14 5.46
CA ARG A 31 10.66 1.49 4.97
C ARG A 31 10.01 1.80 3.63
N GLU A 32 9.40 0.82 2.97
CA GLU A 32 8.61 1.02 1.77
C GLU A 32 7.29 0.24 1.90
N LEU A 33 6.19 0.90 1.59
CA LEU A 33 4.87 0.29 1.49
C LEU A 33 4.44 0.30 0.02
N ARG A 34 4.28 -0.89 -0.54
CA ARG A 34 3.83 -1.08 -1.92
C ARG A 34 2.36 -1.43 -1.93
N VAL A 35 1.57 -0.62 -2.61
CA VAL A 35 0.13 -0.72 -2.66
C VAL A 35 -0.28 -1.04 -4.10
N ILE A 36 -1.06 -2.09 -4.29
CA ILE A 36 -1.57 -2.50 -5.60
C ILE A 36 -3.04 -2.15 -5.68
N VAL A 37 -3.42 -1.46 -6.75
CA VAL A 37 -4.80 -1.05 -7.02
C VAL A 37 -5.26 -1.62 -8.37
N GLU A 38 -6.57 -1.81 -8.51
CA GLU A 38 -7.19 -2.21 -9.78
C GLU A 38 -7.20 -1.02 -10.75
N SER A 39 -6.57 -1.19 -11.91
CA SER A 39 -6.49 -0.14 -12.94
C SER A 39 -7.85 0.30 -13.48
N GLU A 40 -8.87 -0.56 -13.42
CA GLU A 40 -10.25 -0.29 -13.85
C GLU A 40 -11.04 0.58 -12.85
N LYS A 41 -10.68 0.54 -11.57
CA LYS A 41 -11.39 1.25 -10.49
C LYS A 41 -10.69 2.51 -10.01
N VAL A 42 -9.39 2.62 -10.29
CA VAL A 42 -8.53 3.71 -9.83
C VAL A 42 -7.81 4.29 -11.03
N ASN A 43 -8.01 5.58 -11.30
CA ASN A 43 -7.31 6.33 -12.33
C ASN A 43 -5.96 6.89 -11.83
N ASP A 44 -5.20 7.56 -12.70
CA ASP A 44 -3.86 8.06 -12.35
C ASP A 44 -3.86 9.13 -11.26
N GLU A 45 -4.85 10.03 -11.28
CA GLU A 45 -5.00 11.08 -10.27
C GLU A 45 -5.38 10.48 -8.91
N GLU A 46 -6.33 9.54 -8.90
CA GLU A 46 -6.73 8.80 -7.71
C GLU A 46 -5.57 7.99 -7.12
N ALA A 47 -4.75 7.34 -7.97
CA ALA A 47 -3.57 6.60 -7.51
C ALA A 47 -2.53 7.54 -6.87
N SER A 48 -2.29 8.71 -7.46
CA SER A 48 -1.43 9.75 -6.89
C SER A 48 -1.97 10.21 -5.52
N ASN A 49 -3.25 10.54 -5.45
CA ASN A 49 -3.92 10.96 -4.23
C ASN A 49 -3.89 9.87 -3.15
N LEU A 50 -4.11 8.61 -3.51
CA LEU A 50 -4.02 7.46 -2.59
C LEU A 50 -2.63 7.36 -1.98
N SER A 51 -1.57 7.49 -2.78
CA SER A 51 -0.19 7.41 -2.28
C SER A 51 0.08 8.49 -1.22
N PHE A 52 -0.43 9.70 -1.45
CA PHE A 52 -0.31 10.82 -0.54
C PHE A 52 -1.13 10.59 0.74
N GLN A 53 -2.42 10.24 0.61
CA GLN A 53 -3.30 10.03 1.76
C GLN A 53 -2.83 8.89 2.67
N ILE A 54 -2.39 7.77 2.09
CA ILE A 54 -1.83 6.64 2.84
C ILE A 54 -0.59 7.10 3.61
N SER A 55 0.31 7.87 2.99
CA SER A 55 1.51 8.39 3.67
C SER A 55 1.16 9.29 4.86
N GLN A 56 0.14 10.14 4.71
CA GLN A 56 -0.34 11.02 5.79
C GLN A 56 -0.99 10.22 6.93
N LYS A 57 -1.77 9.19 6.59
CA LYS A 57 -2.40 8.34 7.61
C LYS A 57 -1.38 7.53 8.38
N ILE A 58 -0.36 6.97 7.72
CA ILE A 58 0.77 6.31 8.40
C ILE A 58 1.47 7.27 9.36
N GLN A 59 1.71 8.51 8.93
CA GLN A 59 2.34 9.54 9.77
C GLN A 59 1.50 9.91 11.01
N THR A 60 0.17 9.84 10.91
CA THR A 60 -0.75 10.23 11.98
C THR A 60 -1.02 9.08 12.95
N ASP A 61 -1.29 7.90 12.42
CA ASP A 61 -1.79 6.75 13.21
C ASP A 61 -0.66 5.89 13.78
N MET A 62 0.57 6.03 13.25
CA MET A 62 1.72 5.26 13.70
C MET A 62 2.94 6.14 13.96
N THR A 63 3.57 5.95 15.12
CA THR A 63 4.91 6.49 15.35
C THR A 63 5.95 5.58 14.68
N TYR A 64 6.24 5.85 13.42
CA TYR A 64 7.29 5.13 12.69
C TYR A 64 8.60 5.94 12.69
N PRO A 65 9.73 5.40 13.20
CA PRO A 65 10.99 6.12 13.20
C PRO A 65 11.54 6.22 11.76
N GLY A 66 11.54 7.44 11.23
CA GLY A 66 12.06 7.75 9.91
C GLY A 66 10.97 7.89 8.84
N GLN A 67 11.38 7.83 7.59
CA GLN A 67 10.48 7.99 6.45
C GLN A 67 10.04 6.64 5.91
N VAL A 68 8.76 6.52 5.56
CA VAL A 68 8.20 5.38 4.85
C VAL A 68 7.83 5.83 3.44
N LYS A 69 8.40 5.19 2.42
CA LYS A 69 8.07 5.47 1.03
C LYS A 69 6.79 4.71 0.64
N VAL A 70 5.74 5.41 0.24
CA VAL A 70 4.52 4.79 -0.27
C VAL A 70 4.56 4.78 -1.79
N THR A 71 4.37 3.61 -2.40
CA THR A 71 4.32 3.45 -3.86
C THR A 71 3.02 2.75 -4.24
N VAL A 72 2.17 3.43 -5.00
CA VAL A 72 0.93 2.87 -5.54
C VAL A 72 1.20 2.40 -6.97
N ILE A 73 0.83 1.16 -7.25
CA ILE A 73 0.99 0.51 -8.55
C ILE A 73 -0.40 0.15 -9.06
N ARG A 74 -0.78 0.74 -10.19
CA ARG A 74 -1.97 0.32 -10.94
C ARG A 74 -1.61 -0.93 -11.72
N GLU A 75 -2.32 -2.02 -11.50
CA GLU A 75 -2.04 -3.31 -12.13
C GLU A 75 -3.24 -3.76 -12.99
N THR A 76 -2.95 -4.13 -14.24
CA THR A 76 -3.86 -4.88 -15.11
C THR A 76 -3.29 -6.28 -15.29
N ARG A 77 -4.06 -7.33 -14.96
CA ARG A 77 -3.64 -8.72 -15.19
C ARG A 77 -4.48 -9.34 -16.30
N ALA A 78 -3.82 -9.74 -17.38
CA ALA A 78 -4.41 -10.57 -18.42
C ALA A 78 -3.89 -12.01 -18.28
N VAL A 79 -4.79 -12.98 -18.15
CA VAL A 79 -4.45 -14.41 -17.98
C VAL A 79 -5.13 -15.20 -19.09
N ASN A 80 -4.36 -15.96 -19.84
CA ASN A 80 -4.86 -16.90 -20.84
C ASN A 80 -4.35 -18.30 -20.50
N ILE A 81 -5.23 -19.30 -20.61
CA ILE A 81 -4.86 -20.70 -20.39
C ILE A 81 -4.89 -21.39 -21.75
N ALA A 82 -3.73 -21.88 -22.20
CA ALA A 82 -3.66 -22.82 -23.30
C ALA A 82 -3.96 -24.22 -22.78
N LYS A 83 -4.72 -25.00 -23.54
CA LYS A 83 -4.99 -26.41 -23.26
C LYS A 83 -4.38 -27.28 -24.33
#